data_AF-A0A8S3JFQ2-F1
#
_entry.id   AF-A0A8S3JFQ2-F1
#
_cell.length_a   1.000
_cell.length_b   1.000
_cell.length_c   1.000
_cell.angle_alpha   90.00
_cell.angle_beta   90.00
_cell.angle_gamma   90.00
#
_symmetry.space_group_name_H-M   'P 1'
#
loop_
_entity.id
_entity.type
_entity.pdbx_description
1 polymer ?
#
loop_
_entity_poly.entity_id
_entity_poly.type
_entity_poly.pdbx_seq_one_letter_code
_entity_poly.pdbx_strand_id
1 'polypeptide(L)'
;LLHFGLFYRQPRNDGWHRNRICLLGDSCHATLPYVGQGANMAIEDAISLAQCFKKSKFQMEPAFQEYYKNRFNRTKRVVNMARYMGLFLHSENPLVHSIRQRLVPWLMQSNMMIRMAEKELCENCPVPMEQRKPLDK
;
A
#
# COMPACT_ATOMS: atom_id res chain seq x y z
N LEU A 1 15.07 10.66 22.82
CA LEU A 1 14.08 10.72 21.72
C LEU A 1 14.65 9.94 20.54
N LEU A 2 13.96 8.89 20.09
CA LEU A 2 14.39 8.08 18.95
C LEU A 2 14.19 8.90 17.66
N HIS A 3 15.26 9.07 16.88
CA HIS A 3 15.17 9.67 15.55
C HIS A 3 15.04 8.54 14.52
N PHE A 4 13.91 8.52 13.82
CA PHE A 4 13.68 7.57 12.72
C PHE A 4 13.92 8.29 11.39
N GLY A 5 14.96 7.90 10.67
CA GLY A 5 15.18 8.36 9.30
C GLY A 5 14.11 7.81 8.37
N LEU A 6 13.66 8.62 7.41
CA LEU A 6 12.68 8.21 6.40
C LEU A 6 13.40 7.61 5.20
N PHE A 7 13.27 6.29 5.02
CA PHE A 7 13.84 5.56 3.90
C PHE A 7 12.75 4.80 3.16
N TYR A 8 12.83 4.77 1.84
CA TYR A 8 11.95 3.98 0.98
C TYR A 8 12.76 3.35 -0.15
N ARG A 9 12.20 2.36 -0.84
CA ARG A 9 12.86 1.69 -1.96
C ARG A 9 12.06 1.83 -3.23
N GLN A 10 12.75 1.93 -4.36
CA GLN A 10 12.07 1.86 -5.65
C GLN A 10 11.52 0.44 -5.86
N PRO A 11 10.29 0.31 -6.41
CA PRO A 11 9.70 -0.99 -6.70
C PRO A 11 10.58 -1.80 -7.66
N ARG A 12 10.96 -3.01 -7.26
CA ARG A 12 11.81 -3.90 -8.05
C ARG A 12 10.98 -4.88 -8.88
N ASN A 13 11.37 -5.05 -10.15
CA ASN A 13 10.66 -5.91 -11.10
C ASN A 13 11.19 -7.37 -11.16
N ASP A 14 12.21 -7.72 -10.38
CA ASP A 14 12.90 -9.02 -10.48
C ASP A 14 12.28 -10.15 -9.63
N GLY A 15 11.08 -9.91 -9.09
CA GLY A 15 10.36 -10.86 -8.26
C GLY A 15 10.68 -10.74 -6.76
N TRP A 16 9.86 -11.37 -5.93
CA TRP A 16 9.96 -11.30 -4.46
C TRP A 16 10.30 -12.65 -3.81
N HIS A 17 10.72 -13.64 -4.61
CA HIS A 17 11.02 -14.97 -4.08
C HIS A 17 12.22 -15.60 -4.76
N ARG A 18 12.85 -16.53 -4.05
CA ARG A 18 13.90 -17.40 -4.56
C ARG A 18 13.84 -18.73 -3.82
N ASN A 19 13.69 -19.82 -4.55
CA ASN A 19 13.46 -21.14 -3.97
C ASN A 19 12.30 -21.08 -2.95
N ARG A 20 12.54 -21.59 -1.74
CA ARG A 20 11.58 -21.65 -0.64
C ARG A 20 11.47 -20.36 0.19
N ILE A 21 12.06 -19.25 -0.26
CA ILE A 21 12.04 -17.97 0.45
C ILE A 21 11.23 -16.96 -0.36
N CYS A 22 10.26 -16.32 0.30
CA CYS A 22 9.44 -15.25 -0.26
C CYS A 22 9.44 -14.04 0.68
N LEU A 23 9.56 -12.85 0.11
CA LEU A 23 9.54 -11.58 0.80
C LEU A 23 8.12 -11.00 0.84
N LEU A 24 7.80 -10.23 1.87
CA LEU A 24 6.53 -9.48 2.01
C LEU A 24 6.72 -8.21 2.86
N GLY A 25 5.75 -7.30 2.82
CA GLY A 25 5.83 -6.05 3.59
C GLY A 25 7.00 -5.15 3.15
N ASP A 26 7.59 -4.43 4.11
CA ASP A 26 8.67 -3.47 3.84
C ASP A 26 9.91 -4.09 3.18
N SER A 27 10.11 -5.40 3.31
CA SER A 27 11.20 -6.12 2.61
C SER A 27 11.04 -6.08 1.07
N CYS A 28 9.80 -5.95 0.58
CA CYS A 28 9.45 -5.82 -0.83
C CYS A 28 9.19 -4.36 -1.24
N HIS A 29 8.49 -3.60 -0.37
CA HIS A 29 7.88 -2.32 -0.74
C HIS A 29 7.93 -1.28 0.38
N ALA A 30 9.09 -1.15 1.03
CA ALA A 30 9.36 -0.05 1.96
C ALA A 30 8.92 1.31 1.40
N THR A 31 8.01 1.97 2.11
CA THR A 31 7.31 3.17 1.65
C THR A 31 7.47 4.34 2.64
N LEU A 32 7.24 5.56 2.15
CA LEU A 32 7.17 6.75 3.00
C LEU A 32 5.81 6.80 3.74
N PRO A 33 5.75 7.38 4.95
CA PRO A 33 4.54 7.37 5.77
C PRO A 33 3.44 8.31 5.26
N TYR A 34 3.69 9.12 4.23
CA TYR A 34 2.80 10.19 3.77
C TYR A 34 1.41 9.75 3.30
N VAL A 35 1.22 8.45 3.00
CA VAL A 35 -0.07 7.89 2.58
C VAL A 35 -0.66 6.96 3.65
N GLY A 36 0.10 6.58 4.69
CA GLY A 36 -0.40 5.76 5.79
C GLY A 36 -0.77 4.31 5.43
N GLN A 37 -0.29 3.77 4.31
CA GLN A 37 -0.72 2.46 3.79
C GLN A 37 0.31 1.33 3.98
N GLY A 38 1.47 1.58 4.59
CA GLY A 38 2.52 0.55 4.75
C GLY A 38 2.05 -0.71 5.46
N ALA A 39 1.47 -0.55 6.65
CA ALA A 39 0.94 -1.67 7.43
C ALA A 39 -0.22 -2.40 6.71
N ASN A 40 -1.11 -1.65 6.06
CA ASN A 40 -2.21 -2.22 5.29
C ASN A 40 -1.68 -3.08 4.14
N MET A 41 -0.65 -2.63 3.42
CA MET A 41 -0.04 -3.42 2.36
C MET A 41 0.56 -4.73 2.88
N ALA A 42 1.19 -4.73 4.05
CA ALA A 42 1.72 -5.94 4.67
C ALA A 42 0.62 -6.95 5.07
N ILE A 43 -0.52 -6.45 5.57
CA ILE A 43 -1.69 -7.29 5.88
C ILE A 43 -2.31 -7.86 4.59
N GLU A 44 -2.50 -7.01 3.57
CA GLU A 44 -2.96 -7.42 2.25
C GLU A 44 -2.05 -8.49 1.63
N ASP A 45 -0.73 -8.38 1.83
CA ASP A 45 0.23 -9.37 1.36
C ASP A 45 0.04 -10.72 2.03
N ALA A 46 -0.12 -10.76 3.35
CA ALA A 46 -0.31 -12.00 4.09
C ALA A 46 -1.56 -12.75 3.61
N ILE A 47 -2.66 -12.00 3.40
CA ILE A 47 -3.92 -12.57 2.91
C ILE A 47 -3.77 -13.08 1.47
N SER A 48 -3.17 -12.28 0.60
CA SER A 48 -2.96 -12.65 -0.81
C SER A 48 -2.04 -13.88 -0.93
N LEU A 49 -0.97 -13.93 -0.15
CA LEU A 49 -0.05 -15.07 -0.13
C LEU A 49 -0.77 -16.35 0.32
N ALA A 50 -1.57 -16.29 1.40
CA ALA A 50 -2.36 -17.42 1.87
C ALA A 50 -3.36 -17.92 0.80
N GLN A 51 -4.03 -17.01 0.10
CA GLN A 51 -4.94 -17.34 -1.01
C GLN A 51 -4.19 -18.00 -2.19
N CYS A 52 -3.00 -17.49 -2.54
CA CYS A 52 -2.17 -18.05 -3.61
C CYS A 52 -1.69 -19.47 -3.25
N PHE A 53 -1.33 -19.73 -1.99
CA PHE A 53 -1.01 -21.08 -1.52
C PHE A 53 -2.20 -22.03 -1.62
N LYS A 54 -3.40 -21.59 -1.22
CA LYS A 54 -4.61 -22.41 -1.36
C LYS A 54 -4.92 -22.72 -2.83
N LYS A 55 -4.83 -21.74 -3.72
CA LYS A 55 -5.10 -21.88 -5.17
C LYS A 55 -4.08 -22.81 -5.86
N SER A 56 -2.82 -22.77 -5.44
CA SER A 56 -1.73 -23.58 -5.99
C SER A 56 -1.60 -24.98 -5.38
N LYS A 57 -2.56 -25.42 -4.56
CA LYS A 57 -2.48 -26.70 -3.81
C LYS A 57 -1.19 -26.80 -2.99
N PHE A 58 -0.79 -25.69 -2.37
CA PHE A 58 0.40 -25.56 -1.53
C PHE A 58 1.75 -25.76 -2.23
N GLN A 59 1.80 -25.59 -3.56
CA GLN A 59 3.06 -25.56 -4.30
C GLN A 59 3.73 -24.18 -4.18
N MET A 60 4.94 -24.12 -3.65
CA MET A 60 5.64 -22.87 -3.29
C MET A 60 5.85 -21.94 -4.49
N GLU A 61 6.56 -22.39 -5.52
CA GLU A 61 6.92 -21.56 -6.67
C GLU A 61 5.71 -20.98 -7.41
N PRO A 62 4.67 -21.77 -7.75
CA PRO A 62 3.44 -21.22 -8.32
C PRO A 62 2.74 -20.22 -7.40
N ALA A 63 2.69 -20.49 -6.08
CA ALA A 63 2.09 -19.58 -5.11
C ALA A 63 2.83 -18.23 -5.07
N PHE A 64 4.16 -18.26 -5.00
CA PHE A 64 4.99 -17.06 -4.90
C PHE A 64 4.94 -16.21 -6.18
N GLN A 65 4.95 -16.85 -7.35
CA GLN A 65 4.82 -16.13 -8.63
C GLN A 65 3.47 -15.43 -8.76
N GLU A 66 2.38 -16.12 -8.41
CA GLU A 66 1.04 -15.55 -8.44
C GLU A 66 0.89 -14.42 -7.40
N TYR A 67 1.42 -14.60 -6.19
CA TYR A 67 1.45 -13.57 -5.15
C TYR A 67 2.15 -12.30 -5.64
N TYR A 68 3.35 -12.43 -6.21
CA TYR A 68 4.08 -11.29 -6.76
C TYR A 68 3.27 -10.57 -7.85
N LYS A 69 2.68 -11.31 -8.80
CA LYS A 69 1.85 -10.73 -9.87
C LYS A 69 0.65 -9.95 -9.32
N ASN A 70 -0.02 -10.49 -8.32
CA ASN A 70 -1.20 -9.87 -7.70
C ASN A 70 -0.85 -8.58 -6.94
N ARG A 71 0.31 -8.54 -6.29
CA ARG A 71 0.67 -7.49 -5.33
C ARG A 71 1.58 -6.42 -5.90
N PHE A 72 2.37 -6.71 -6.92
CA PHE A 72 3.39 -5.79 -7.43
C PHE A 72 2.80 -4.44 -7.88
N ASN A 73 1.74 -4.45 -8.70
CA ASN A 73 1.14 -3.21 -9.22
C ASN A 73 0.51 -2.35 -8.11
N ARG A 74 -0.14 -3.00 -7.14
CA ARG A 74 -0.77 -2.35 -5.98
C ARG A 74 0.27 -1.65 -5.12
N THR A 75 1.32 -2.36 -4.71
CA THR A 75 2.38 -1.84 -3.84
C THR A 75 3.21 -0.77 -4.53
N LYS A 76 3.56 -0.97 -5.81
CA LYS A 76 4.23 0.04 -6.65
C LYS A 76 3.45 1.35 -6.71
N ARG A 77 2.12 1.30 -6.86
CA ARG A 77 1.27 2.50 -6.90
C ARG A 77 1.35 3.28 -5.59
N VAL A 78 1.24 2.60 -4.45
CA VAL A 78 1.29 3.23 -3.12
C VAL A 78 2.66 3.83 -2.84
N VAL A 79 3.76 3.10 -3.10
CA VAL A 79 5.12 3.60 -2.91
C VAL A 79 5.37 4.86 -3.74
N ASN A 80 4.94 4.85 -5.00
CA ASN A 80 5.06 6.02 -5.87
C ASN A 80 4.20 7.19 -5.40
N MET A 81 2.95 6.93 -4.99
CA MET A 81 2.07 7.96 -4.45
C MET A 81 2.68 8.61 -3.21
N ALA A 82 3.21 7.81 -2.28
CA ALA A 82 3.87 8.30 -1.09
C ALA A 82 5.10 9.15 -1.42
N ARG A 83 5.89 8.75 -2.42
CA ARG A 83 7.01 9.56 -2.93
C ARG A 83 6.55 10.91 -3.48
N TYR A 84 5.54 10.93 -4.34
CA TYR A 84 5.03 12.19 -4.91
C TYR A 84 4.40 13.09 -3.86
N MET A 85 3.66 12.52 -2.91
CA MET A 85 3.12 13.28 -1.77
C MET A 85 4.24 13.88 -0.92
N GLY A 86 5.32 13.13 -0.67
CA GLY A 86 6.50 13.66 0.02
C GLY A 86 7.11 14.86 -0.68
N LEU A 87 7.29 14.78 -2.01
CA LEU A 87 7.80 15.89 -2.83
C LEU A 87 6.86 17.11 -2.81
N PHE A 88 5.54 16.90 -2.85
CA PHE A 88 4.56 17.98 -2.79
C PHE A 88 4.53 18.66 -1.42
N LEU A 89 4.56 17.86 -0.34
CA LEU A 89 4.52 18.36 1.04
C LEU A 89 5.80 19.08 1.45
N HIS A 90 6.96 18.69 0.93
CA HIS A 90 8.26 19.31 1.26
C HIS A 90 8.82 20.17 0.11
N SER A 91 7.98 20.55 -0.86
CA SER A 91 8.42 21.43 -1.93
C SER A 91 8.76 22.82 -1.38
N GLU A 92 9.95 23.31 -1.71
CA GLU A 92 10.40 24.67 -1.39
C GLU A 92 9.91 25.70 -2.41
N ASN A 93 9.27 25.26 -3.50
CA ASN A 93 8.78 26.16 -4.54
C ASN A 93 7.59 27.01 -4.01
N PRO A 94 7.69 28.36 -4.01
CA PRO A 94 6.63 29.23 -3.47
C PRO A 94 5.27 29.06 -4.16
N LEU A 95 5.26 28.71 -5.45
CA LEU A 95 4.04 28.44 -6.18
C LEU A 95 3.34 27.18 -5.64
N VAL A 96 4.11 26.09 -5.46
CA VAL A 96 3.60 24.82 -4.91
C VAL A 96 3.11 25.02 -3.48
N HIS A 97 3.85 25.80 -2.68
CA HIS A 97 3.43 26.17 -1.33
C HIS A 97 2.06 26.88 -1.35
N SER A 98 1.89 27.87 -2.22
CA SER A 98 0.65 28.65 -2.32
C SER A 98 -0.54 27.79 -2.77
N ILE A 99 -0.32 26.87 -3.71
CA ILE A 99 -1.32 25.88 -4.13
C ILE A 99 -1.68 24.96 -2.96
N ARG A 100 -0.68 24.41 -2.27
CA ARG A 100 -0.87 23.51 -1.13
C ARG A 100 -1.72 24.12 -0.03
N GLN A 101 -1.44 25.38 0.36
CA GLN A 101 -2.16 26.09 1.40
C GLN A 101 -3.66 26.28 1.08
N ARG A 102 -4.02 26.37 -0.20
CA ARG A 102 -5.42 26.51 -0.64
C ARG A 102 -6.09 25.16 -0.89
N LEU A 103 -5.38 24.25 -1.54
CA LEU A 103 -5.91 22.97 -1.99
C LEU A 103 -6.17 22.00 -0.83
N VAL A 104 -5.26 21.89 0.15
CA VAL A 104 -5.36 20.90 1.23
C VAL A 104 -6.57 21.15 2.15
N PRO A 105 -6.80 22.37 2.68
CA PRO A 105 -7.99 22.62 3.51
C PRO A 105 -9.29 22.42 2.74
N TRP A 106 -9.32 22.84 1.47
CA TRP A 106 -10.48 22.65 0.59
C TRP A 106 -10.79 21.16 0.34
N LEU A 107 -9.77 20.35 0.09
CA LEU A 107 -9.90 18.89 -0.07
C LEU A 107 -10.42 18.22 1.21
N MET A 108 -10.01 18.69 2.38
CA MET A 108 -10.51 18.19 3.66
C MET A 108 -11.98 18.56 3.88
N GLN A 109 -12.37 19.82 3.60
CA GLN A 109 -13.73 20.30 3.82
C GLN A 109 -14.75 19.73 2.82
N SER A 110 -14.32 19.36 1.61
CA SER A 110 -15.21 18.84 0.56
C SER A 110 -15.63 17.37 0.75
N ASN A 111 -15.23 16.70 1.84
CA ASN A 111 -15.38 15.25 2.07
C ASN A 111 -14.78 14.37 0.95
N MET A 112 -14.08 14.95 -0.03
CA MET A 112 -13.52 14.23 -1.16
C MET A 112 -12.44 13.25 -0.71
N MET A 113 -11.59 13.66 0.23
CA MET A 113 -10.56 12.79 0.82
C MET A 113 -11.14 11.54 1.49
N ILE A 114 -12.24 11.70 2.24
CA ILE A 114 -12.91 10.59 2.91
C ILE A 114 -13.47 9.63 1.87
N ARG A 115 -14.17 10.14 0.84
CA ARG A 115 -14.70 9.31 -0.25
C ARG A 115 -13.60 8.56 -1.02
N MET A 116 -12.46 9.21 -1.25
CA MET A 116 -11.30 8.56 -1.89
C MET A 116 -10.72 7.46 -1.00
N ALA A 117 -10.63 7.68 0.31
CA ALA A 117 -10.18 6.67 1.27
C ALA A 117 -11.17 5.49 1.37
N GLU A 118 -12.47 5.75 1.41
CA GLU A 118 -13.52 4.72 1.36
C GLU A 118 -13.43 3.90 0.09
N LYS A 119 -13.29 4.56 -1.07
CA LYS A 119 -13.12 3.89 -2.36
C LYS A 119 -11.88 3.01 -2.37
N GLU A 120 -10.74 3.53 -1.89
CA GLU A 120 -9.50 2.78 -1.76
C GLU A 120 -9.65 1.55 -0.86
N LEU A 121 -10.36 1.67 0.27
CA LEU A 121 -10.65 0.56 1.17
C LEU A 121 -11.54 -0.49 0.50
N CYS A 122 -12.63 -0.07 -0.15
CA CYS A 122 -13.58 -0.98 -0.79
C CYS A 122 -12.96 -1.73 -1.99
N GLU A 123 -12.20 -1.04 -2.83
CA GLU A 123 -11.61 -1.64 -4.05
C GLU A 123 -10.43 -2.56 -3.74
N ASN A 124 -9.68 -2.29 -2.67
CA ASN A 124 -8.47 -3.05 -2.35
C ASN A 124 -8.62 -3.95 -1.11
N CYS A 125 -9.81 -4.01 -0.49
CA CYS A 125 -10.05 -4.90 0.64
C CYS A 125 -9.80 -6.36 0.23
N PRO A 126 -8.79 -7.04 0.81
CA PRO A 126 -8.48 -8.43 0.47
C PRO A 126 -9.45 -9.44 1.10
N VAL A 127 -10.33 -8.97 2.00
CA VAL A 127 -11.34 -9.78 2.70
C VAL A 127 -12.70 -9.58 2.02
N PRO A 128 -13.37 -10.65 1.56
CA PRO A 128 -14.72 -10.58 1.02
C PRO A 128 -15.68 -10.00 2.07
N MET A 129 -16.45 -8.97 1.71
CA MET A 129 -17.35 -8.26 2.63
C MET A 129 -18.45 -9.16 3.23
N GLU A 130 -18.74 -10.31 2.62
CA GLU A 130 -19.67 -11.33 3.12
C GLU A 130 -19.23 -12.00 4.43
N GLN A 131 -17.96 -11.88 4.85
CA GLN A 131 -17.44 -12.52 6.07
C GLN A 131 -17.57 -11.68 7.34
N ARG A 132 -18.21 -10.50 7.30
CA ARG A 132 -18.58 -9.79 8.54
C ARG A 132 -19.76 -10.51 9.18
N LYS A 133 -19.50 -11.32 10.21
CA LYS A 133 -20.53 -11.60 11.22
C LYS A 133 -21.08 -10.23 11.68
N PRO A 134 -22.40 -10.03 11.76
CA PRO A 134 -22.92 -8.82 12.38
C PRO A 134 -22.26 -8.69 13.74
N LEU A 135 -21.80 -7.48 14.07
CA LEU A 135 -21.45 -7.18 15.46
C LEU A 135 -22.73 -7.42 16.25
N ASP A 136 -22.75 -8.52 17.02
CA ASP A 136 -23.79 -8.78 17.99
C ASP A 136 -23.96 -7.51 18.83
N LYS A 137 -25.17 -6.94 18.79
CA LYS A 137 -25.56 -5.78 19.58
C LYS A 137 -25.74 -6.17 21.03
#